data_AF-A0A0N5C142-F1
#
_entry.id   AF-A0A0N5C142-F1
#
_cell.length_a   1.000
_cell.length_b   1.000
_cell.length_c   1.000
_cell.angle_alpha   90.00
_cell.angle_beta   90.00
_cell.angle_gamma   90.00
#
_symmetry.space_group_name_H-M   'P 1'
#
loop_
_entity.id
_entity.type
_entity.pdbx_description
1 polymer ?
#
loop_
_entity_poly.entity_id
_entity_poly.type
_entity_poly.pdbx_seq_one_letter_code
_entity_poly.pdbx_strand_id
1 'polypeptide(L)'
;MIIKNYLYLLLLYILSIGILVTSLSNYTREIINCERDAKSKPCIPPYRNVLSRFRVNKKYKMNFCTITKNFSTMIRGILCFLDHPGYAKKYQTPISNTKWTYKYCDDYNFEEKTVDIAKNYTDGSVNKLMKSYTNIVFVREPIERFISGFVDKCLIAKDFIKIDPTYCYGCKTNLKCFVNRFYKRIKEQILFPKRKHTDTFDDTHFYPQTWHCQLNIYRQYYTIIKYGTTTESSKIFYKEFFELLKSKKIPQKQINFIKNGTINKHTPHSTSNKKITSRITNVIKNSPQILEKLIRIFYYDFIEFDYPIPDLPEPTF
;
A
#
# COMPACT_ATOMS: atom_id res chain seq x y z
N MET A 1 50.94 41.89 21.36
CA MET A 1 49.57 42.19 20.86
C MET A 1 49.26 41.52 19.51
N ILE A 2 50.27 41.20 18.69
CA ILE A 2 50.09 40.66 17.33
C ILE A 2 49.60 39.20 17.29
N ILE A 3 50.06 38.33 18.21
CA ILE A 3 49.74 36.89 18.22
C ILE A 3 48.25 36.61 18.50
N LYS A 4 47.59 37.42 19.34
CA LYS A 4 46.15 37.28 19.63
C LYS A 4 45.28 37.52 18.40
N ASN A 5 45.73 38.37 17.47
CA ASN A 5 44.96 38.72 16.27
C ASN A 5 44.98 37.58 15.24
N TYR A 6 46.11 36.88 15.10
CA TYR A 6 46.22 35.71 14.23
C TYR A 6 45.38 34.52 14.72
N LEU A 7 45.30 34.31 16.04
CA LEU A 7 44.47 33.25 16.61
C LEU A 7 42.97 33.50 16.38
N TYR A 8 42.54 34.76 16.45
CA TYR A 8 41.16 35.16 16.20
C TYR A 8 40.77 35.01 14.72
N LEU A 9 41.67 35.39 13.80
CA LEU A 9 41.49 35.17 12.36
C LEU A 9 41.44 33.68 12.00
N LEU A 10 42.26 32.83 12.62
CA LEU A 10 42.24 31.39 12.42
C LEU A 10 40.92 30.76 12.91
N LEU A 11 40.42 31.20 14.07
CA LEU A 11 39.14 30.77 14.63
C LEU A 11 37.95 31.17 13.74
N LEU A 12 37.94 32.40 13.22
CA LEU A 12 36.92 32.86 12.28
C LEU A 12 36.98 32.08 10.96
N TYR A 13 38.17 31.75 10.47
CA TYR A 13 38.36 30.94 9.27
C TYR A 13 37.83 29.50 9.48
N ILE A 14 38.16 28.87 10.60
CA ILE A 14 37.66 27.52 10.95
C ILE A 14 36.14 27.52 11.14
N LEU A 15 35.58 28.53 11.80
CA LEU A 15 34.12 28.71 11.93
C LEU A 15 33.45 28.91 10.57
N SER A 16 34.05 29.70 9.68
CA SER A 16 33.52 29.92 8.34
C SER A 16 33.54 28.65 7.48
N ILE A 17 34.61 27.84 7.59
CA ILE A 17 34.69 26.52 6.92
C ILE A 17 33.66 25.56 7.53
N GLY A 18 33.50 25.53 8.85
CA GLY A 18 32.49 24.69 9.51
C GLY A 18 31.06 25.04 9.07
N ILE A 19 30.75 26.33 8.93
CA ILE A 19 29.45 26.80 8.42
C ILE A 19 29.30 26.48 6.92
N LEU A 20 30.36 26.62 6.12
CA LEU A 20 30.32 26.25 4.70
C LEU A 20 30.11 24.74 4.50
N VAL A 21 30.81 23.90 5.27
CA VAL A 21 30.73 22.43 5.24
C VAL A 21 29.36 21.94 5.72
N THR A 22 28.77 22.57 6.73
CA THR A 22 27.40 22.25 7.18
C THR A 22 26.33 22.77 6.20
N SER A 23 26.57 23.89 5.52
CA SER A 23 25.70 24.36 4.43
C SER A 23 25.79 23.46 3.18
N LEU A 24 26.98 22.91 2.89
CA LEU A 24 27.21 21.95 1.80
C LEU A 24 26.69 20.56 2.16
N SER A 25 26.76 20.10 3.41
CA SER A 25 26.14 18.83 3.81
C SER A 25 24.61 18.88 3.78
N ASN A 26 24.04 20.08 3.90
CA ASN A 26 22.61 20.34 3.70
C ASN A 26 22.22 20.55 2.22
N TYR A 27 23.19 20.47 1.30
CA TYR A 27 23.06 20.63 -0.15
C TYR A 27 23.62 19.37 -0.83
N THR A 28 22.91 18.28 -1.09
CA THR A 28 21.50 18.06 -1.41
C THR A 28 21.26 16.55 -1.27
N ARG A 29 20.51 16.08 -0.26
CA ARG A 29 19.82 14.80 -0.46
C ARG A 29 18.78 15.07 -1.55
N GLU A 30 18.91 14.39 -2.69
CA GLU A 30 17.99 14.58 -3.82
C GLU A 30 16.61 14.05 -3.44
N ILE A 31 15.79 14.91 -2.82
CA ILE A 31 14.39 14.63 -2.57
C ILE A 31 13.67 14.77 -3.91
N ILE A 32 13.22 13.64 -4.45
CA ILE A 32 12.43 13.60 -5.68
C ILE A 32 11.21 14.49 -5.48
N ASN A 33 11.10 15.56 -6.27
CA ASN A 33 9.95 16.45 -6.28
C ASN A 33 9.31 16.41 -7.67
N CYS A 34 8.22 15.67 -7.76
CA CYS A 34 7.52 15.41 -9.01
C CYS A 34 6.82 16.62 -9.62
N GLU A 35 6.68 17.72 -8.88
CA GLU A 35 6.17 18.99 -9.41
C GLU A 35 7.22 19.72 -10.25
N ARG A 36 8.51 19.41 -10.03
CA ARG A 36 9.67 20.06 -10.67
C ARG A 36 10.40 19.17 -11.67
N ASP A 37 10.22 17.86 -11.61
CA ASP A 37 10.98 16.90 -12.41
C ASP A 37 10.61 16.88 -13.91
N ALA A 38 11.62 16.64 -14.76
CA ALA A 38 11.51 16.67 -16.22
C ALA A 38 10.51 15.63 -16.79
N LYS A 39 9.83 16.01 -17.88
CA LYS A 39 8.87 15.16 -18.64
C LYS A 39 9.45 13.79 -19.09
N SER A 40 10.78 13.64 -19.15
CA SER A 40 11.45 12.41 -19.55
C SER A 40 11.38 11.30 -18.48
N LYS A 41 11.29 11.65 -17.19
CA LYS A 41 11.13 10.71 -16.05
C LYS A 41 9.93 11.12 -15.16
N PRO A 42 8.71 11.12 -15.71
CA PRO A 42 7.55 11.65 -14.99
C PRO A 42 7.20 10.75 -13.81
N CYS A 43 6.73 11.36 -12.73
CA CYS A 43 6.04 10.59 -11.71
C CYS A 43 4.66 10.17 -12.21
N ILE A 44 4.19 9.06 -11.70
CA ILE A 44 2.88 8.53 -12.08
C ILE A 44 1.82 9.38 -11.36
N PRO A 45 0.90 10.05 -12.08
CA PRO A 45 -0.11 10.91 -11.47
C PRO A 45 -1.07 10.12 -10.57
N PRO A 46 -1.72 10.77 -9.58
CA PRO A 46 -2.68 10.11 -8.72
C PRO A 46 -4.00 9.86 -9.45
N TYR A 47 -4.87 9.10 -8.81
CA TYR A 47 -6.29 9.01 -9.13
C TYR A 47 -6.67 8.60 -10.55
N ARG A 48 -5.83 7.82 -11.22
CA ARG A 48 -6.30 7.07 -12.38
C ARG A 48 -7.26 5.99 -11.89
N ASN A 49 -8.48 5.96 -12.39
CA ASN A 49 -9.44 4.93 -11.99
C ASN A 49 -9.04 3.57 -12.55
N VAL A 50 -8.85 2.61 -11.64
CA VAL A 50 -8.72 1.19 -11.96
C VAL A 50 -9.83 0.38 -11.28
N LEU A 51 -10.07 -0.84 -11.76
CA LEU A 51 -11.00 -1.73 -11.08
C LEU A 51 -10.55 -1.95 -9.64
N SER A 52 -11.51 -1.85 -8.73
CA SER A 52 -11.29 -1.94 -7.29
C SER A 52 -11.98 -3.17 -6.75
N ARG A 53 -11.75 -3.48 -5.48
CA ARG A 53 -12.35 -4.63 -4.83
C ARG A 53 -13.08 -4.16 -3.60
N PHE A 54 -14.39 -4.01 -3.68
CA PHE A 54 -15.21 -3.62 -2.55
C PHE A 54 -15.79 -4.85 -1.86
N ARG A 55 -15.86 -4.80 -0.53
CA ARG A 55 -16.55 -5.80 0.28
C ARG A 55 -17.48 -5.11 1.26
N VAL A 56 -18.76 -5.39 1.11
CA VAL A 56 -19.82 -4.65 1.80
C VAL A 56 -20.39 -5.51 2.92
N ASN A 57 -20.47 -4.96 4.13
CA ASN A 57 -21.23 -5.55 5.22
C ASN A 57 -22.54 -4.79 5.37
N LYS A 58 -23.65 -5.43 4.97
CA LYS A 58 -24.99 -4.82 5.04
C LYS A 58 -25.44 -4.60 6.48
N LYS A 59 -25.21 -5.58 7.37
CA LYS A 59 -25.66 -5.56 8.77
C LYS A 59 -25.11 -4.37 9.55
N TYR A 60 -23.83 -4.09 9.40
CA TYR A 60 -23.11 -3.05 10.14
C TYR A 60 -22.87 -1.78 9.29
N LYS A 61 -23.42 -1.71 8.08
CA LYS A 61 -23.25 -0.59 7.13
C LYS A 61 -21.80 -0.15 6.99
N MET A 62 -20.95 -1.10 6.63
CA MET A 62 -19.53 -0.86 6.32
C MET A 62 -19.25 -1.23 4.88
N ASN A 63 -18.49 -0.40 4.18
CA ASN A 63 -18.00 -0.68 2.84
C ASN A 63 -16.47 -0.63 2.87
N PHE A 64 -15.80 -1.76 2.64
CA PHE A 64 -14.34 -1.81 2.61
C PHE A 64 -13.84 -1.85 1.17
N CYS A 65 -13.06 -0.86 0.77
CA CYS A 65 -12.20 -0.98 -0.39
C CYS A 65 -10.95 -1.78 -0.03
N THR A 66 -10.83 -2.98 -0.60
CA THR A 66 -9.82 -3.99 -0.26
C THR A 66 -8.65 -3.97 -1.25
N ILE A 67 -7.85 -2.90 -1.19
CA ILE A 67 -6.61 -2.80 -1.99
C ILE A 67 -5.68 -3.96 -1.65
N THR A 68 -5.14 -4.61 -2.68
CA THR A 68 -4.21 -5.72 -2.53
C THR A 68 -3.02 -5.35 -1.63
N LYS A 69 -2.61 -6.29 -0.77
CA LYS A 69 -1.46 -6.17 0.16
C LYS A 69 -1.63 -5.15 1.30
N ASN A 70 -2.83 -4.59 1.46
CA ASN A 70 -3.22 -3.72 2.57
C ASN A 70 -4.22 -4.45 3.49
N PHE A 71 -3.80 -5.58 4.06
CA PHE A 71 -4.66 -6.41 4.92
C PHE A 71 -5.91 -7.01 4.21
N SER A 72 -5.96 -6.95 2.87
CA SER A 72 -7.10 -7.37 2.04
C SER A 72 -7.58 -8.81 2.27
N THR A 73 -6.65 -9.75 2.45
CA THR A 73 -6.97 -11.15 2.73
C THR A 73 -7.62 -11.32 4.10
N MET A 74 -7.11 -10.60 5.11
CA MET A 74 -7.61 -10.71 6.48
C MET A 74 -8.97 -10.05 6.62
N ILE A 75 -9.16 -8.85 6.06
CA ILE A 75 -10.45 -8.16 6.10
C ILE A 75 -11.55 -8.97 5.38
N ARG A 76 -11.23 -9.68 4.30
CA ARG A 76 -12.17 -10.62 3.70
C ARG A 76 -12.62 -11.70 4.69
N GLY A 77 -11.69 -12.33 5.39
CA GLY A 77 -12.02 -13.34 6.40
C GLY A 77 -12.86 -12.77 7.55
N ILE A 78 -12.57 -11.54 7.97
CA ILE A 78 -13.33 -10.83 8.99
C ILE A 78 -14.76 -10.57 8.52
N LEU A 79 -14.95 -10.02 7.32
CA LEU A 79 -16.28 -9.69 6.79
C LEU A 79 -17.11 -10.95 6.57
N CYS A 80 -16.50 -12.00 6.01
CA CYS A 80 -17.13 -13.31 5.88
C CYS A 80 -17.58 -13.88 7.24
N PHE A 81 -16.76 -13.74 8.29
CA PHE A 81 -17.14 -14.12 9.65
C PHE A 81 -18.27 -13.25 10.22
N LEU A 82 -18.26 -11.94 9.98
CA LEU A 82 -19.29 -11.03 10.49
C LEU A 82 -20.67 -11.32 9.87
N ASP A 83 -20.71 -11.71 8.59
CA ASP A 83 -21.94 -12.11 7.90
C ASP A 83 -22.36 -13.54 8.24
N HIS A 84 -21.39 -14.44 8.46
CA HIS A 84 -21.64 -15.86 8.75
C HIS A 84 -20.92 -16.33 10.04
N PRO A 85 -21.30 -15.84 11.22
CA PRO A 85 -20.58 -16.14 12.47
C PRO A 85 -20.61 -17.63 12.84
N GLY A 86 -21.61 -18.38 12.35
CA GLY A 86 -21.68 -19.84 12.54
C GLY A 86 -20.56 -20.62 11.83
N TYR A 87 -19.95 -20.07 10.78
CA TYR A 87 -18.90 -20.77 10.01
C TYR A 87 -17.61 -20.91 10.82
N ALA A 88 -17.27 -19.93 11.66
CA ALA A 88 -16.13 -20.03 12.56
C ALA A 88 -16.22 -21.24 13.49
N LYS A 89 -17.40 -21.53 14.04
CA LYS A 89 -17.63 -22.70 14.91
C LYS A 89 -17.69 -23.99 14.09
N LYS A 90 -18.37 -23.96 12.94
CA LYS A 90 -18.57 -25.13 12.06
C LYS A 90 -17.27 -25.69 11.50
N TYR A 91 -16.34 -24.81 11.11
CA TYR A 91 -15.10 -25.22 10.45
C TYR A 91 -13.87 -25.23 11.37
N GLN A 92 -14.01 -24.75 12.61
CA GLN A 92 -12.92 -24.65 13.60
C GLN A 92 -11.66 -23.96 13.04
N THR A 93 -11.82 -23.11 12.02
CA THR A 93 -10.71 -22.51 11.29
C THR A 93 -10.54 -21.05 11.69
N PRO A 94 -9.31 -20.59 11.99
CA PRO A 94 -9.07 -19.19 12.31
C PRO A 94 -9.34 -18.30 11.08
N ILE A 95 -9.62 -17.01 11.33
CA ILE A 95 -9.82 -15.99 10.29
C ILE A 95 -8.62 -15.92 9.33
N SER A 96 -7.41 -16.17 9.81
CA SER A 96 -6.20 -16.19 9.01
C SER A 96 -6.11 -17.33 7.99
N ASN A 97 -6.95 -18.36 8.10
CA ASN A 97 -7.00 -19.45 7.14
C ASN A 97 -7.81 -19.03 5.90
N THR A 98 -7.13 -18.88 4.78
CA THR A 98 -7.76 -18.37 3.56
C THR A 98 -8.64 -19.39 2.84
N LYS A 99 -8.42 -20.70 3.03
CA LYS A 99 -9.10 -21.76 2.24
C LYS A 99 -10.62 -21.68 2.37
N TRP A 100 -11.13 -21.55 3.59
CA TRP A 100 -12.58 -21.47 3.81
C TRP A 100 -13.15 -20.13 3.32
N THR A 101 -12.43 -19.03 3.50
CA THR A 101 -12.88 -17.71 3.01
C THR A 101 -13.00 -17.66 1.50
N TYR A 102 -12.06 -18.27 0.76
CA TYR A 102 -12.18 -18.45 -0.69
C TYR A 102 -13.32 -19.41 -1.04
N LYS A 103 -13.50 -20.50 -0.29
CA LYS A 103 -14.57 -21.47 -0.60
C LYS A 103 -15.98 -20.91 -0.43
N TYR A 104 -16.23 -20.10 0.59
CA TYR A 104 -17.59 -19.71 0.99
C TYR A 104 -17.91 -18.24 0.76
N CYS A 105 -16.91 -17.38 0.62
CA CYS A 105 -17.08 -15.93 0.58
C CYS A 105 -16.21 -15.27 -0.49
N ASP A 106 -15.87 -15.97 -1.58
CA ASP A 106 -15.03 -15.34 -2.61
C ASP A 106 -15.75 -14.15 -3.23
N ASP A 107 -16.92 -14.39 -3.80
CA ASP A 107 -17.74 -13.37 -4.48
C ASP A 107 -18.84 -12.80 -3.57
N TYR A 108 -18.85 -13.18 -2.29
CA TYR A 108 -19.87 -12.73 -1.36
C TYR A 108 -19.68 -11.25 -1.01
N ASN A 109 -20.75 -10.46 -1.20
CA ASN A 109 -20.80 -9.01 -1.05
C ASN A 109 -19.65 -8.28 -1.74
N PHE A 110 -19.22 -8.78 -2.90
CA PHE A 110 -18.11 -8.27 -3.68
C PHE A 110 -18.61 -7.40 -4.84
N GLU A 111 -18.01 -6.22 -5.00
CA GLU A 111 -18.29 -5.32 -6.12
C GLU A 111 -16.99 -4.71 -6.64
N GLU A 112 -16.95 -4.33 -7.91
CA GLU A 112 -15.77 -3.69 -8.50
C GLU A 112 -15.86 -2.17 -8.62
N LYS A 113 -17.08 -1.63 -8.60
CA LYS A 113 -17.37 -0.21 -8.77
C LYS A 113 -18.35 0.30 -7.72
N THR A 114 -18.18 1.54 -7.30
CA THR A 114 -19.07 2.21 -6.33
C THR A 114 -20.53 2.24 -6.81
N VAL A 115 -20.76 2.40 -8.11
CA VAL A 115 -22.12 2.41 -8.67
C VAL A 115 -22.84 1.08 -8.49
N ASP A 116 -22.13 -0.04 -8.54
CA ASP A 116 -22.71 -1.38 -8.40
C ASP A 116 -23.03 -1.68 -6.92
N ILE A 117 -22.18 -1.21 -6.00
CA ILE A 117 -22.51 -1.16 -4.56
C ILE A 117 -23.79 -0.35 -4.34
N ALA A 118 -23.89 0.84 -4.93
CA ALA A 118 -25.04 1.70 -4.73
C ALA A 118 -26.34 1.04 -5.20
N LYS A 119 -26.32 0.36 -6.35
CA LYS A 119 -27.46 -0.43 -6.85
C LYS A 119 -27.87 -1.51 -5.86
N ASN A 120 -26.92 -2.27 -5.33
CA ASN A 120 -27.21 -3.45 -4.52
C ASN A 120 -27.54 -3.14 -3.04
N TYR A 121 -27.09 -2.00 -2.51
CA TYR A 121 -27.18 -1.69 -1.09
C TYR A 121 -27.89 -0.37 -0.74
N THR A 122 -28.08 0.54 -1.70
CA THR A 122 -28.67 1.86 -1.45
C THR A 122 -29.56 2.37 -2.59
N ASP A 123 -30.33 1.47 -3.22
CA ASP A 123 -31.35 1.80 -4.23
C ASP A 123 -30.79 2.62 -5.42
N GLY A 124 -29.54 2.36 -5.81
CA GLY A 124 -28.83 3.07 -6.87
C GLY A 124 -28.21 4.41 -6.47
N SER A 125 -28.45 4.92 -5.26
CA SER A 125 -27.96 6.23 -4.83
C SER A 125 -26.55 6.18 -4.23
N VAL A 126 -25.55 6.63 -5.00
CA VAL A 126 -24.17 6.76 -4.49
C VAL A 126 -24.07 7.75 -3.34
N ASN A 127 -24.82 8.86 -3.37
CA ASN A 127 -24.86 9.82 -2.27
C ASN A 127 -25.37 9.17 -0.96
N LYS A 128 -26.41 8.31 -1.06
CA LYS A 128 -26.90 7.53 0.08
C LYS A 128 -25.84 6.56 0.58
N LEU A 129 -25.13 5.86 -0.31
CA LEU A 129 -23.98 5.01 0.07
C LEU A 129 -22.91 5.79 0.84
N MET A 130 -22.47 6.92 0.30
CA MET A 130 -21.40 7.73 0.89
C MET A 130 -21.75 8.29 2.28
N LYS A 131 -23.04 8.60 2.52
CA LYS A 131 -23.50 9.17 3.79
C LYS A 131 -23.96 8.14 4.82
N SER A 132 -24.47 6.99 4.38
CA SER A 132 -25.10 6.00 5.28
C SER A 132 -24.23 4.79 5.61
N TYR A 133 -23.20 4.52 4.80
CA TYR A 133 -22.18 3.52 5.08
C TYR A 133 -20.89 4.20 5.52
N THR A 134 -20.14 3.56 6.41
CA THR A 134 -18.75 3.98 6.63
C THR A 134 -17.90 3.32 5.55
N ASN A 135 -17.41 4.15 4.63
CA ASN A 135 -16.52 3.75 3.54
C ASN A 135 -15.09 3.73 4.08
N ILE A 136 -14.42 2.59 4.00
CA ILE A 136 -13.15 2.36 4.67
C ILE A 136 -12.15 1.89 3.62
N VAL A 137 -10.95 2.45 3.68
CA VAL A 137 -9.82 1.97 2.89
C VAL A 137 -8.62 1.80 3.80
N PHE A 138 -7.96 0.66 3.66
CA PHE A 138 -6.68 0.42 4.30
C PHE A 138 -5.57 0.79 3.34
N VAL A 139 -4.65 1.63 3.79
CA VAL A 139 -3.47 2.06 3.05
C VAL A 139 -2.22 1.62 3.78
N ARG A 140 -1.11 1.46 3.06
CA ARG A 140 0.16 0.97 3.59
C ARG A 140 1.29 1.81 3.02
N GLU A 141 2.40 1.89 3.75
CA GLU A 141 3.61 2.56 3.25
C GLU A 141 3.97 1.99 1.86
N PRO A 142 4.14 2.84 0.83
CA PRO A 142 4.17 2.36 -0.56
C PRO A 142 5.28 1.36 -0.88
N ILE A 143 6.50 1.57 -0.35
CA ILE A 143 7.62 0.66 -0.60
C ILE A 143 7.39 -0.68 0.12
N GLU A 144 6.92 -0.65 1.36
CA GLU A 144 6.56 -1.82 2.15
C GLU A 144 5.47 -2.64 1.45
N ARG A 145 4.45 -1.98 0.88
CA ARG A 145 3.40 -2.63 0.10
C ARG A 145 3.96 -3.29 -1.15
N PHE A 146 4.78 -2.58 -1.92
CA PHE A 146 5.45 -3.11 -3.12
C PHE A 146 6.27 -4.35 -2.78
N ILE A 147 7.11 -4.29 -1.75
CA ILE A 147 7.94 -5.41 -1.29
C ILE A 147 7.05 -6.61 -0.94
N SER A 148 5.96 -6.37 -0.21
CA SER A 148 5.02 -7.42 0.16
C SER A 148 4.39 -8.08 -1.08
N GLY A 149 4.03 -7.30 -2.09
CA GLY A 149 3.54 -7.80 -3.38
C GLY A 149 4.60 -8.64 -4.10
N PHE A 150 5.81 -8.12 -4.28
CA PHE A 150 6.88 -8.77 -5.03
C PHE A 150 7.32 -10.08 -4.37
N VAL A 151 7.48 -10.07 -3.04
CA VAL A 151 7.86 -11.27 -2.28
C VAL A 151 6.77 -12.34 -2.35
N ASP A 152 5.50 -11.98 -2.16
CA ASP A 152 4.39 -12.93 -2.21
C ASP A 152 4.19 -13.51 -3.62
N LYS A 153 4.07 -12.64 -4.62
CA LYS A 153 3.70 -13.04 -5.99
C LYS A 153 4.88 -13.56 -6.79
N CYS A 154 6.03 -12.89 -6.75
CA CYS A 154 7.14 -13.23 -7.64
C CYS A 154 8.16 -14.17 -7.00
N LEU A 155 8.31 -14.17 -5.68
CA LEU A 155 9.35 -14.96 -5.01
C LEU A 155 8.81 -16.20 -4.29
N ILE A 156 7.58 -16.18 -3.78
CA ILE A 156 7.00 -17.31 -3.06
C ILE A 156 6.06 -18.09 -3.98
N ALA A 157 5.11 -17.42 -4.63
CA ALA A 157 4.13 -18.04 -5.52
C ALA A 157 4.70 -18.34 -6.92
N LYS A 158 5.93 -18.86 -7.00
CA LYS A 158 6.65 -19.06 -8.28
C LYS A 158 6.00 -20.09 -9.21
N ASP A 159 5.12 -20.94 -8.70
CA ASP A 159 4.47 -21.94 -9.54
C ASP A 159 3.57 -21.31 -10.62
N PHE A 160 3.04 -20.10 -10.39
CA PHE A 160 2.34 -19.34 -11.43
C PHE A 160 3.25 -18.95 -12.59
N ILE A 161 4.55 -18.70 -12.34
CA ILE A 161 5.53 -18.37 -13.40
C ILE A 161 5.76 -19.57 -14.33
N LYS A 162 5.61 -20.81 -13.82
CA LYS A 162 5.72 -22.01 -14.65
C LYS A 162 4.51 -22.16 -15.61
N ILE A 163 3.35 -21.67 -15.19
CA ILE A 163 2.10 -21.74 -15.95
C ILE A 163 2.00 -20.58 -16.93
N ASP A 164 2.36 -19.38 -16.50
CA ASP A 164 2.33 -18.15 -17.30
C ASP A 164 3.70 -17.45 -17.24
N PRO A 165 4.51 -17.55 -18.32
CA PRO A 165 5.80 -16.88 -18.39
C PRO A 165 5.72 -15.35 -18.36
N THR A 166 4.53 -14.76 -18.57
CA THR A 166 4.31 -13.31 -18.51
C THR A 166 4.08 -12.81 -17.08
N TYR A 167 3.86 -13.70 -16.11
CA TYR A 167 3.70 -13.38 -14.71
C TYR A 167 4.93 -12.64 -14.15
N CYS A 168 4.69 -11.70 -13.23
CA CYS A 168 5.71 -10.75 -12.76
C CYS A 168 6.34 -9.95 -13.90
N TYR A 169 5.51 -9.48 -14.84
CA TYR A 169 5.87 -8.79 -16.07
C TYR A 169 6.92 -9.52 -16.91
N GLY A 170 6.98 -10.85 -16.83
CA GLY A 170 7.96 -11.71 -17.50
C GLY A 170 9.39 -11.54 -16.98
N CYS A 171 9.57 -11.02 -15.77
CA CYS A 171 10.87 -10.83 -15.14
C CYS A 171 11.26 -11.96 -14.18
N LYS A 172 10.39 -12.96 -14.01
CA LYS A 172 10.56 -14.05 -13.05
C LYS A 172 10.83 -13.47 -11.64
N THR A 173 12.02 -13.70 -11.09
CA THR A 173 12.44 -13.18 -9.77
C THR A 173 13.37 -11.98 -9.84
N ASN A 174 13.61 -11.39 -11.02
CA ASN A 174 14.54 -10.27 -11.17
C ASN A 174 13.85 -8.94 -10.82
N LEU A 175 14.21 -8.38 -9.67
CA LEU A 175 13.65 -7.14 -9.14
C LEU A 175 13.90 -5.92 -10.04
N LYS A 176 15.13 -5.74 -10.54
CA LYS A 176 15.48 -4.59 -11.40
C LYS A 176 14.68 -4.62 -12.71
N CYS A 177 14.57 -5.81 -13.33
CA CYS A 177 13.72 -6.02 -14.49
C CYS A 177 12.26 -5.68 -14.17
N PHE A 178 11.73 -6.19 -13.06
CA PHE A 178 10.34 -5.98 -12.66
C PHE A 178 10.02 -4.49 -12.54
N VAL A 179 10.81 -3.75 -11.75
CA VAL A 179 10.57 -2.31 -11.52
C VAL A 179 10.69 -1.52 -12.82
N ASN A 180 11.64 -1.87 -13.70
CA ASN A 180 11.78 -1.22 -15.00
C ASN A 180 10.57 -1.45 -15.91
N ARG A 181 10.10 -2.69 -16.01
CA ARG A 181 8.93 -3.03 -16.85
C ARG A 181 7.65 -2.46 -16.26
N PHE A 182 7.50 -2.51 -14.94
CA PHE A 182 6.36 -1.93 -14.25
C PHE A 182 6.29 -0.41 -14.47
N TYR A 183 7.38 0.32 -14.22
CA TYR A 183 7.43 1.77 -14.48
C TYR A 183 7.12 2.09 -15.93
N LYS A 184 7.74 1.38 -16.89
CA LYS A 184 7.48 1.57 -18.33
C LYS A 184 6.01 1.35 -18.66
N ARG A 185 5.41 0.26 -18.17
CA ARG A 185 4.00 -0.09 -18.42
C ARG A 185 3.05 0.99 -17.90
N ILE A 186 3.20 1.43 -16.65
CA ILE A 186 2.33 2.47 -16.10
C ILE A 186 2.56 3.81 -16.80
N LYS A 187 3.83 4.13 -17.13
CA LYS A 187 4.18 5.32 -17.91
C LYS A 187 3.49 5.33 -19.28
N GLU A 188 3.47 4.21 -19.99
CA GLU A 188 2.75 4.09 -21.27
C GLU A 188 1.25 4.32 -21.09
N GLN A 189 0.66 3.75 -20.04
CA GLN A 189 -0.76 3.94 -19.76
C GLN A 189 -1.11 5.42 -19.55
N ILE A 190 -0.26 6.21 -18.87
CA ILE A 190 -0.53 7.63 -18.59
C ILE A 190 -0.24 8.53 -19.80
N LEU A 191 0.74 8.17 -20.63
CA LEU A 191 1.06 8.92 -21.84
C LEU A 191 0.04 8.67 -22.97
N PHE A 192 -0.59 7.50 -22.98
CA PHE A 192 -1.56 7.10 -24.00
C PHE A 192 -2.91 6.69 -23.38
N PRO A 193 -3.63 7.60 -22.69
CA PRO A 193 -4.84 7.26 -21.93
C PRO A 193 -6.01 6.78 -22.81
N LYS A 194 -6.01 7.13 -24.11
CA LYS A 194 -7.02 6.66 -25.08
C LYS A 194 -6.77 5.23 -25.58
N ARG A 195 -5.58 4.67 -25.35
CA ARG A 195 -5.26 3.30 -25.77
C ARG A 195 -5.97 2.33 -24.84
N LYS A 196 -6.71 1.38 -25.42
CA LYS A 196 -7.34 0.31 -24.64
C LYS A 196 -6.23 -0.47 -23.91
N HIS A 197 -6.34 -0.49 -22.59
CA HIS A 197 -5.44 -1.23 -21.71
C HIS A 197 -6.25 -2.28 -20.97
N THR A 198 -5.74 -3.51 -20.96
CA THR A 198 -6.31 -4.59 -20.14
C THR A 198 -5.40 -4.78 -18.94
N ASP A 199 -5.96 -4.60 -17.75
CA ASP A 199 -5.26 -4.83 -16.50
C ASP A 199 -4.89 -6.31 -16.37
N THR A 200 -3.62 -6.58 -16.10
CA THR A 200 -3.13 -7.93 -15.83
C THR A 200 -3.26 -8.29 -14.35
N PHE A 201 -3.00 -9.55 -14.03
CA PHE A 201 -2.86 -9.96 -12.63
C PHE A 201 -1.84 -9.06 -11.89
N ASP A 202 -0.67 -8.81 -12.48
CA ASP A 202 0.37 -7.97 -11.87
C ASP A 202 -0.12 -6.53 -11.66
N ASP A 203 -0.76 -5.93 -12.66
CA ASP A 203 -1.31 -4.57 -12.58
C ASP A 203 -2.16 -4.38 -11.31
N THR A 204 -3.14 -5.27 -11.09
CA THR A 204 -4.04 -5.22 -9.91
C THR A 204 -3.34 -5.39 -8.55
N HIS A 205 -2.14 -5.98 -8.53
CA HIS A 205 -1.35 -6.20 -7.31
C HIS A 205 -0.37 -5.07 -7.00
N PHE A 206 0.02 -4.30 -8.02
CA PHE A 206 1.12 -3.34 -7.89
C PHE A 206 0.72 -1.90 -8.18
N TYR A 207 -0.45 -1.63 -8.79
CA TYR A 207 -0.90 -0.26 -9.03
C TYR A 207 -0.87 0.63 -7.78
N PRO A 208 -0.62 1.94 -7.94
CA PRO A 208 -0.70 2.90 -6.84
C PRO A 208 -2.03 2.79 -6.09
N GLN A 209 -1.97 2.96 -4.78
CA GLN A 209 -3.13 2.87 -3.89
C GLN A 209 -4.15 3.97 -4.19
N THR A 210 -3.67 5.16 -4.56
CA THR A 210 -4.48 6.30 -5.02
C THR A 210 -5.30 6.02 -6.28
N TRP A 211 -4.97 4.99 -7.06
CA TRP A 211 -5.72 4.61 -8.27
C TRP A 211 -6.98 3.80 -7.96
N HIS A 212 -7.05 3.22 -6.76
CA HIS A 212 -8.17 2.38 -6.35
C HIS A 212 -9.29 3.20 -5.68
N CYS A 213 -10.39 2.51 -5.41
CA CYS A 213 -11.54 2.95 -4.61
C CYS A 213 -12.29 4.18 -5.14
N GLN A 214 -11.98 4.62 -6.36
CA GLN A 214 -12.50 5.86 -6.95
C GLN A 214 -12.24 7.07 -6.03
N LEU A 215 -11.03 7.12 -5.45
CA LEU A 215 -10.66 8.15 -4.48
C LEU A 215 -10.67 9.56 -5.09
N ASN A 216 -10.39 9.75 -6.38
CA ASN A 216 -10.59 11.04 -7.06
C ASN A 216 -11.95 11.68 -6.77
N ILE A 217 -13.01 10.86 -6.74
CA ILE A 217 -14.37 11.34 -6.63
C ILE A 217 -14.81 11.34 -5.16
N TYR A 218 -14.42 10.30 -4.41
CA TYR A 218 -15.04 10.01 -3.11
C TYR A 218 -14.10 10.08 -1.91
N ARG A 219 -12.83 10.50 -2.06
CA ARG A 219 -11.83 10.51 -0.97
C ARG A 219 -12.36 11.08 0.34
N GLN A 220 -13.07 12.21 0.30
CA GLN A 220 -13.62 12.89 1.47
C GLN A 220 -14.62 12.05 2.30
N TYR A 221 -15.19 11.00 1.71
CA TYR A 221 -16.13 10.08 2.39
C TYR A 221 -15.45 8.85 2.97
N TYR A 222 -14.15 8.64 2.72
CA TYR A 222 -13.42 7.49 3.22
C TYR A 222 -12.78 7.74 4.57
N THR A 223 -13.01 6.81 5.50
CA THR A 223 -12.13 6.59 6.63
C THR A 223 -10.89 5.83 6.15
N ILE A 224 -9.76 6.52 6.14
CA ILE A 224 -8.46 5.96 5.76
C ILE A 224 -7.77 5.45 7.03
N ILE A 225 -7.44 4.16 7.10
CA ILE A 225 -6.71 3.56 8.22
C ILE A 225 -5.36 3.05 7.71
N LYS A 226 -4.26 3.49 8.34
CA LYS A 226 -2.90 3.12 7.94
C LYS A 226 -2.53 1.75 8.52
N TYR A 227 -2.33 0.77 7.65
CA TYR A 227 -1.80 -0.55 7.97
C TYR A 227 -0.28 -0.56 7.82
N GLY A 228 0.43 -1.09 8.82
CA GLY A 228 1.87 -1.31 8.74
C GLY A 228 2.30 -2.53 9.54
N THR A 229 3.43 -3.13 9.17
CA THR A 229 3.89 -4.38 9.79
C THR A 229 4.93 -4.21 10.89
N THR A 230 5.41 -2.99 11.14
CA THR A 230 6.23 -2.72 12.33
C THR A 230 5.40 -2.89 13.60
N THR A 231 6.05 -3.18 14.72
CA THR A 231 5.36 -3.33 16.01
C THR A 231 4.51 -2.12 16.36
N GLU A 232 5.03 -0.91 16.12
CA GLU A 232 4.34 0.34 16.41
C GLU A 232 3.16 0.59 15.46
N SER A 233 3.40 0.56 14.15
CA SER A 233 2.35 0.76 13.15
C SER A 233 1.24 -0.29 13.25
N SER A 234 1.59 -1.53 13.58
CA SER A 234 0.62 -2.62 13.77
C SER A 234 -0.26 -2.38 15.00
N LYS A 235 0.31 -1.90 16.11
CA LYS A 235 -0.45 -1.52 17.31
C LYS A 235 -1.44 -0.39 17.02
N ILE A 236 -1.01 0.65 16.32
CA ILE A 236 -1.87 1.79 15.92
C ILE A 236 -3.00 1.30 15.01
N PHE A 237 -2.66 0.55 13.96
CA PHE A 237 -3.65 -0.04 13.04
C PHE A 237 -4.73 -0.83 13.78
N TYR A 238 -4.34 -1.76 14.66
CA TYR A 238 -5.31 -2.60 15.36
C TYR A 238 -6.13 -1.80 16.37
N LYS A 239 -5.55 -0.77 17.02
CA LYS A 239 -6.31 0.13 17.89
C LYS A 239 -7.44 0.80 17.10
N GLU A 240 -7.10 1.50 16.02
CA GLU A 240 -8.07 2.21 15.17
C GLU A 240 -9.10 1.25 14.58
N PHE A 241 -8.66 0.10 14.06
CA PHE A 241 -9.55 -0.89 13.48
C PHE A 241 -10.56 -1.45 14.50
N PHE A 242 -10.13 -1.78 15.72
CA PHE A 242 -11.05 -2.29 16.74
C PHE A 242 -11.94 -1.21 17.35
N GLU A 243 -11.49 0.05 17.40
CA GLU A 243 -12.35 1.19 17.74
C GLU A 243 -13.44 1.40 16.69
N LEU A 244 -13.12 1.28 15.40
CA LEU A 244 -14.09 1.27 14.30
C LEU A 244 -15.11 0.13 14.46
N LEU A 245 -14.67 -1.10 14.75
CA LEU A 245 -15.61 -2.22 14.94
C LEU A 245 -16.55 -1.99 16.14
N LYS A 246 -16.04 -1.40 17.23
CA LYS A 246 -16.85 -1.04 18.41
C LYS A 246 -17.88 0.06 18.07
N SER A 247 -17.48 1.10 17.34
CA SER A 247 -18.39 2.20 16.94
C SER A 247 -19.54 1.71 16.06
N LYS A 248 -19.32 0.61 15.32
CA LYS A 248 -20.34 -0.11 14.56
C LYS A 248 -21.23 -1.05 15.38
N LYS A 249 -21.13 -1.00 16.71
CA LYS A 249 -21.92 -1.82 17.65
C LYS A 249 -21.80 -3.32 17.37
N ILE A 250 -20.64 -3.76 16.87
CA ILE A 250 -20.36 -5.19 16.72
C ILE A 250 -20.22 -5.80 18.12
N PRO A 251 -20.90 -6.93 18.41
CA PRO A 251 -20.84 -7.56 19.73
C PRO A 251 -19.41 -7.85 20.18
N GLN A 252 -19.10 -7.58 21.46
CA GLN A 252 -17.75 -7.74 22.00
C GLN A 252 -17.18 -9.17 21.82
N LYS A 253 -18.03 -10.20 21.89
CA LYS A 253 -17.65 -11.60 21.61
C LYS A 253 -17.12 -11.79 20.18
N GLN A 254 -17.75 -11.16 19.19
CA GLN A 254 -17.29 -11.19 17.79
C GLN A 254 -15.97 -10.42 17.63
N ILE A 255 -15.85 -9.25 18.28
CA ILE A 255 -14.61 -8.47 18.27
C ILE A 255 -13.47 -9.28 18.89
N ASN A 256 -13.70 -9.96 20.01
CA ASN A 256 -12.68 -10.80 20.66
C ASN A 256 -12.25 -11.98 19.77
N PHE A 257 -13.20 -12.60 19.07
CA PHE A 257 -12.87 -13.63 18.08
C PHE A 257 -11.99 -13.07 16.95
N ILE A 258 -12.32 -11.88 16.44
CA ILE A 258 -11.51 -11.20 15.42
C ILE A 258 -10.11 -10.90 15.95
N LYS A 259 -9.98 -10.34 17.17
CA LYS A 259 -8.69 -10.10 17.82
C LYS A 259 -7.82 -11.36 17.85
N ASN A 260 -8.37 -12.46 18.35
CA ASN A 260 -7.65 -13.74 18.47
C ASN A 260 -7.25 -14.33 17.10
N GLY A 261 -8.04 -14.07 16.06
CA GLY A 261 -7.79 -14.53 14.70
C GLY A 261 -6.85 -13.66 13.87
N THR A 262 -6.48 -12.47 14.37
CA THR A 262 -5.76 -11.44 13.59
C THR A 262 -4.47 -10.98 14.26
N ILE A 263 -4.50 -10.64 15.54
CA ILE A 263 -3.32 -10.17 16.28
C ILE A 263 -2.30 -11.32 16.33
N ASN A 264 -1.09 -11.06 15.83
CA ASN A 264 0.01 -12.03 15.72
C ASN A 264 -0.31 -13.28 14.89
N LYS A 265 -1.38 -13.25 14.07
CA LYS A 265 -1.70 -14.31 13.13
C LYS A 265 -1.38 -13.86 11.72
N HIS A 266 -0.84 -14.77 10.93
CA HIS A 266 -0.43 -14.50 9.56
C HIS A 266 -1.20 -15.40 8.60
N THR A 267 -1.70 -14.79 7.53
CA THR A 267 -2.23 -15.53 6.38
C THR A 267 -1.09 -16.20 5.61
N PRO A 268 -1.33 -17.23 4.80
CA PRO A 268 -0.30 -17.83 3.92
C PRO A 268 0.41 -16.80 3.02
N HIS A 269 -0.30 -15.74 2.60
CA HIS A 269 0.21 -14.62 1.78
C HIS A 269 0.99 -13.56 2.57
N SER A 270 1.18 -13.75 3.88
CA SER A 270 1.94 -12.82 4.72
C SER A 270 3.43 -12.90 4.41
N THR A 271 4.07 -11.74 4.38
CA THR A 271 5.50 -11.58 4.10
C THR A 271 6.25 -10.88 5.23
N SER A 272 5.57 -10.37 6.26
CA SER A 272 6.13 -9.45 7.26
C SER A 272 7.30 -10.00 8.07
N ASN A 273 7.44 -11.32 8.18
CA ASN A 273 8.42 -11.97 9.07
C ASN A 273 9.38 -12.91 8.31
N LYS A 274 9.50 -12.75 6.99
CA LYS A 274 10.34 -13.65 6.18
C LYS A 274 11.70 -13.01 5.94
N LYS A 275 12.79 -13.79 6.12
CA LYS A 275 14.18 -13.34 5.83
C LYS A 275 14.32 -12.75 4.43
N ILE A 276 13.61 -13.31 3.45
CA ILE A 276 13.61 -12.82 2.07
C ILE A 276 13.03 -11.39 1.97
N THR A 277 12.06 -11.04 2.79
CA THR A 277 11.49 -9.68 2.84
C THR A 277 12.56 -8.69 3.26
N SER A 278 13.26 -8.93 4.38
CA SER A 278 14.35 -8.07 4.83
C SER A 278 15.47 -7.96 3.79
N ARG A 279 15.81 -9.05 3.10
CA ARG A 279 16.79 -9.03 2.00
C ARG A 279 16.34 -8.11 0.86
N ILE A 280 15.11 -8.23 0.39
CA ILE A 280 14.58 -7.38 -0.68
C ILE A 280 14.48 -5.92 -0.24
N THR A 281 14.08 -5.65 1.01
CA THR A 281 14.09 -4.30 1.59
C THR A 281 15.48 -3.68 1.49
N ASN A 282 16.53 -4.41 1.90
CA ASN A 282 17.90 -3.91 1.85
C ASN A 282 18.37 -3.67 0.41
N VAL A 283 18.03 -4.58 -0.53
CA VAL A 283 18.37 -4.41 -1.95
C VAL A 283 17.73 -3.14 -2.53
N ILE A 284 16.47 -2.85 -2.20
CA ILE A 284 15.80 -1.63 -2.67
C ILE A 284 16.43 -0.39 -2.04
N LYS A 285 16.59 -0.39 -0.72
CA LYS A 285 17.13 0.76 0.03
C LYS A 285 18.57 1.13 -0.40
N ASN A 286 19.35 0.17 -0.85
CA ASN A 286 20.73 0.37 -1.29
C ASN A 286 20.86 0.51 -2.82
N SER A 287 19.75 0.62 -3.57
CA SER A 287 19.79 0.78 -5.02
C SER A 287 19.10 2.08 -5.43
N PRO A 288 19.87 3.18 -5.63
CA PRO A 288 19.29 4.49 -5.96
C PRO A 288 18.36 4.41 -7.18
N GLN A 289 18.75 3.68 -8.22
CA GLN A 289 17.96 3.52 -9.45
C GLN A 289 16.61 2.80 -9.25
N ILE A 290 16.56 1.81 -8.35
CA ILE A 290 15.33 1.06 -8.07
C ILE A 290 14.43 1.91 -7.17
N LEU A 291 15.00 2.47 -6.11
CA LEU A 291 14.26 3.29 -5.15
C LEU A 291 13.68 4.53 -5.83
N GLU A 292 14.45 5.23 -6.65
CA GLU A 292 13.99 6.40 -7.42
C GLU A 292 12.74 6.05 -8.26
N LYS A 293 12.77 4.93 -8.99
CA LYS A 293 11.61 4.50 -9.79
C LYS A 293 10.40 4.15 -8.93
N LEU A 294 10.60 3.48 -7.80
CA LEU A 294 9.49 3.16 -6.90
C LEU A 294 8.89 4.42 -6.29
N ILE A 295 9.71 5.40 -5.89
CA ILE A 295 9.24 6.71 -5.43
C ILE A 295 8.45 7.39 -6.55
N ARG A 296 8.96 7.43 -7.79
CA ARG A 296 8.23 8.03 -8.93
C ARG A 296 6.90 7.32 -9.23
N ILE A 297 6.82 6.00 -9.07
CA ILE A 297 5.57 5.24 -9.25
C ILE A 297 4.55 5.59 -8.16
N PHE A 298 5.01 5.66 -6.92
CA PHE A 298 4.13 5.78 -5.77
C PHE A 298 4.12 7.17 -5.14
N TYR A 299 4.67 8.18 -5.82
CA TYR A 299 4.89 9.52 -5.25
C TYR A 299 3.64 10.06 -4.58
N TYR A 300 2.51 10.02 -5.29
CA TYR A 300 1.26 10.52 -4.73
C TYR A 300 0.64 9.59 -3.69
N ASP A 301 0.99 8.31 -3.60
CA ASP A 301 0.60 7.51 -2.44
C ASP A 301 1.33 8.01 -1.17
N PHE A 302 2.56 8.51 -1.29
CA PHE A 302 3.24 9.15 -0.16
C PHE A 302 2.56 10.45 0.25
N ILE A 303 2.27 11.31 -0.73
CA ILE A 303 1.65 12.61 -0.48
C ILE A 303 0.23 12.45 0.06
N GLU A 304 -0.63 11.69 -0.63
CA GLU A 304 -2.06 11.60 -0.32
C GLU A 304 -2.37 10.89 0.99
N PHE A 305 -1.47 10.03 1.45
CA PHE A 305 -1.65 9.26 2.69
C PHE A 305 -0.63 9.64 3.76
N ASP A 306 0.03 10.79 3.63
CA ASP A 306 1.00 11.34 4.58
C ASP A 306 2.02 10.29 5.04
N TYR A 307 2.70 9.65 4.09
CA TYR A 307 3.85 8.79 4.35
C TYR A 307 5.14 9.57 4.02
N PRO A 308 6.21 9.37 4.80
CA PRO A 308 7.49 9.99 4.49
C PRO A 308 8.06 9.41 3.19
N ILE A 309 8.52 10.29 2.31
CA ILE A 309 9.27 9.88 1.11
C ILE A 309 10.68 9.46 1.57
N PRO A 310 11.17 8.27 1.18
CA PRO A 310 12.50 7.84 1.58
C PRO A 310 13.59 8.61 0.83
N ASP A 311 14.68 8.92 1.53
CA ASP A 311 15.88 9.49 0.93
C ASP A 311 16.53 8.49 -0.05
N LEU A 312 17.06 9.01 -1.16
CA LEU A 312 17.90 8.22 -2.05
C LEU A 312 19.26 7.93 -1.38
N PRO A 313 19.76 6.69 -1.43
CA PRO A 313 21.12 6.39 -0.99
C PRO A 313 22.12 7.11 -1.89
N GLU A 314 23.26 7.50 -1.33
CA GLU A 314 24.35 8.09 -2.12
C GLU A 314 24.83 7.10 -3.20
N PRO A 315 25.22 7.60 -4.39
CA PRO A 315 25.82 6.75 -5.40
C PRO A 315 27.11 6.16 -4.84
N THR A 316 27.17 4.83 -4.71
CA THR A 316 28.44 4.14 -4.49
C THR A 316 29.22 4.21 -5.80
N PHE A 317 30.26 5.05 -5.83
CA PHE A 317 31.20 5.17 -6.95
C PHE A 317 32.09 3.93 -7.10
#